data_AF-A0A838YVA7-F1
#
_entry.id   AF-A0A838YVA7-F1
#
_cell.length_a   1.000
_cell.length_b   1.000
_cell.length_c   1.000
_cell.angle_alpha   90.00
_cell.angle_beta   90.00
_cell.angle_gamma   90.00
#
_symmetry.space_group_name_H-M   'P 1'
#
loop_
_entity.id
_entity.type
_entity.pdbx_description
1 polymer ?
#
loop_
_entity_poly.entity_id
_entity_poly.type
_entity_poly.pdbx_seq_one_letter_code
_entity_poly.pdbx_strand_id
1 'polypeptide(L)'
;MRKKETKNTVKPHTEAKLKFYIHYLERYLPILFKTLYVNKINIYDMFCGQAVYEDGKTSGAVRAFNKIKEVQQNNPDSTTEITLTLNDLDK
;
A
#
# COMPACT_ATOMS: atom_id res chain seq x y z
N MET A 1 2.71 30.17 -6.68
CA MET A 1 3.72 29.95 -5.62
C MET A 1 4.59 28.78 -6.05
N ARG A 2 5.92 28.97 -6.22
CA ARG A 2 6.82 27.93 -6.75
C ARG A 2 6.87 26.77 -5.75
N LYS A 3 6.39 25.57 -6.14
CA LYS A 3 6.34 24.36 -5.30
C LYS A 3 7.75 24.13 -4.75
N LYS A 4 7.91 24.29 -3.43
CA LYS A 4 9.21 24.08 -2.78
C LYS A 4 9.43 22.56 -2.83
N GLU A 5 10.30 22.11 -3.74
CA GLU A 5 10.77 20.74 -3.86
C GLU A 5 11.14 20.25 -2.46
N THR A 6 10.23 19.51 -1.84
CA THR A 6 10.41 19.07 -0.46
C THR A 6 11.30 17.86 -0.57
N LYS A 7 12.62 18.06 -0.42
CA LYS A 7 13.70 17.05 -0.52
C LYS A 7 13.16 15.62 -0.70
N ASN A 8 13.30 15.07 -1.90
CA ASN A 8 12.74 13.80 -2.39
C ASN A 8 13.33 12.54 -1.72
N THR A 9 13.63 12.60 -0.42
CA THR A 9 14.17 11.50 0.37
C THR A 9 13.19 11.10 1.48
N VAL A 10 13.08 9.80 1.71
CA VAL A 10 12.19 9.27 2.76
C VAL A 10 12.78 9.60 4.13
N LYS A 11 12.12 10.50 4.87
CA LYS A 11 12.49 10.82 6.26
C LYS A 11 12.24 9.61 7.17
N PRO A 12 12.97 9.47 8.29
CA PRO A 12 12.82 8.33 9.20
C PRO A 12 11.39 8.09 9.71
N HIS A 13 10.64 9.16 10.02
CA HIS A 13 9.25 9.04 10.44
C HIS A 13 8.31 8.60 9.30
N THR A 14 8.61 8.97 8.05
CA THR A 14 7.88 8.50 6.88
C THR A 14 8.12 7.01 6.70
N GLU A 15 9.37 6.56 6.82
CA GLU A 15 9.71 5.14 6.75
C GLU A 15 9.02 4.33 7.87
N ALA A 16 8.95 4.85 9.10
CA ALA A 16 8.23 4.21 10.19
C ALA A 16 6.73 4.05 9.90
N LYS A 17 6.09 5.10 9.34
CA LYS A 17 4.69 5.04 8.90
C LYS A 17 4.49 3.99 7.79
N LEU A 18 5.39 3.96 6.81
CA LEU A 18 5.35 2.97 5.72
C LEU A 18 5.49 1.55 6.27
N LYS A 19 6.43 1.30 7.18
CA LYS A 19 6.59 -0.02 7.82
C LYS A 19 5.34 -0.45 8.58
N PHE A 20 4.79 0.45 9.39
CA PHE A 20 3.55 0.18 10.12
C PHE A 20 2.40 -0.19 9.18
N TYR A 21 2.23 0.57 8.10
CA TYR A 21 1.20 0.30 7.09
C TYR A 21 1.38 -1.09 6.45
N ILE A 22 2.61 -1.48 6.10
CA ILE A 22 2.87 -2.79 5.52
C ILE A 22 2.63 -3.92 6.51
N HIS A 23 3.05 -3.77 7.77
CA HIS A 23 2.77 -4.76 8.81
C HIS A 23 1.26 -4.90 9.08
N TYR A 24 0.50 -3.82 8.97
CA TYR A 24 -0.95 -3.88 9.05
C TYR A 24 -1.53 -4.76 7.93
N LEU A 25 -1.16 -4.50 6.67
CA LEU A 25 -1.62 -5.31 5.53
C LEU A 25 -1.21 -6.79 5.66
N GLU A 26 0.04 -7.03 6.04
CA GLU A 26 0.59 -8.37 6.26
C GLU A 26 -0.15 -9.17 7.34
N ARG A 27 -0.60 -8.50 8.40
CA ARG A 27 -1.33 -9.15 9.50
C ARG A 27 -2.78 -9.42 9.14
N TYR A 28 -3.47 -8.46 8.53
CA TYR A 28 -4.92 -8.50 8.37
C TYR A 28 -5.39 -9.12 7.06
N LEU A 29 -4.67 -8.93 5.94
CA LEU A 29 -5.10 -9.49 4.65
C LEU A 29 -5.21 -11.02 4.68
N PRO A 30 -4.26 -11.80 5.23
CA PRO A 30 -4.41 -13.26 5.30
C PRO A 30 -5.63 -13.71 6.10
N ILE A 31 -6.04 -12.95 7.13
CA ILE A 31 -7.23 -13.25 7.92
C ILE A 31 -8.48 -13.00 7.07
N LEU A 32 -8.54 -11.84 6.41
CA LEU A 32 -9.69 -11.47 5.57
C LEU A 32 -9.86 -12.44 4.39
N PHE A 33 -8.77 -12.86 3.74
CA PHE A 33 -8.78 -13.82 2.63
C PHE A 33 -9.30 -15.22 2.98
N LYS A 34 -9.26 -15.59 4.28
CA LYS A 34 -9.72 -16.90 4.79
C LYS A 34 -11.08 -16.84 5.47
N THR A 35 -11.70 -15.65 5.56
CA THR A 35 -12.96 -15.46 6.26
C THR A 35 -14.14 -15.77 5.34
N LEU A 36 -15.02 -16.69 5.74
CA LEU A 36 -16.10 -17.25 4.90
C LEU A 36 -17.05 -16.22 4.27
N TYR A 37 -17.25 -15.07 4.91
CA TYR A 37 -18.22 -14.05 4.49
C TYR A 37 -17.57 -12.76 3.97
N VAL A 38 -16.25 -12.75 3.78
CA VAL A 38 -15.52 -11.62 3.19
C VAL A 38 -15.28 -11.93 1.73
N ASN A 39 -16.08 -11.33 0.86
CA ASN A 39 -15.99 -11.56 -0.58
C ASN A 39 -15.23 -10.44 -1.32
N LYS A 40 -15.06 -9.28 -0.66
CA LYS A 40 -14.44 -8.10 -1.25
C LYS A 40 -13.67 -7.29 -0.21
N ILE A 41 -12.46 -6.87 -0.55
CA ILE A 41 -11.59 -6.01 0.24
C ILE A 41 -11.27 -4.76 -0.60
N ASN A 42 -11.51 -3.57 -0.06
CA ASN A 42 -11.19 -2.31 -0.72
C ASN A 42 -10.15 -1.56 0.12
N ILE A 43 -9.02 -1.21 -0.51
CA ILE A 43 -7.94 -0.43 0.10
C ILE A 43 -7.85 0.90 -0.65
N TYR A 44 -7.91 2.00 0.09
CA TYR A 44 -7.83 3.35 -0.46
C TYR A 44 -6.57 4.03 0.07
N ASP A 45 -5.67 4.39 -0.84
CA ASP A 45 -4.57 5.31 -0.56
C ASP A 45 -4.94 6.69 -1.12
N MET A 46 -5.41 7.55 -0.22
CA MET A 46 -5.91 8.88 -0.57
C MET A 46 -4.81 9.87 -0.95
N PHE A 47 -3.56 9.57 -0.60
CA PHE A 47 -2.41 10.46 -0.76
C PHE A 47 -1.16 9.67 -1.13
N CYS A 48 -1.23 8.89 -2.21
CA CYS A 48 -0.18 7.92 -2.55
C CYS A 48 1.15 8.57 -2.95
N GLY A 49 1.08 9.77 -3.52
CA GLY A 49 2.24 10.53 -3.98
C GLY A 49 3.11 9.74 -4.97
N GLN A 50 4.38 10.13 -5.07
CA GLN A 50 5.35 9.54 -5.98
C GLN A 50 5.61 8.06 -5.68
N ALA A 51 5.74 7.22 -6.72
CA ALA A 51 5.96 5.77 -6.57
C ALA A 51 7.36 5.39 -6.05
N VAL A 52 8.40 6.09 -6.51
CA VAL A 52 9.81 5.82 -6.18
C VAL A 52 10.50 7.13 -5.86
N TYR A 53 11.16 7.22 -4.70
CA TYR A 53 11.92 8.39 -4.25
C TYR A 53 13.32 8.42 -4.88
N GLU A 54 14.00 9.57 -4.82
CA GLU A 54 15.34 9.75 -5.41
C GLU A 54 16.40 8.82 -4.81
N ASP A 55 16.22 8.39 -3.56
CA ASP A 55 17.10 7.45 -2.87
C ASP A 55 16.80 5.97 -3.22
N GLY A 56 15.95 5.73 -4.23
CA GLY A 56 15.56 4.40 -4.71
C GLY A 56 14.54 3.69 -3.81
N LYS A 57 14.09 4.32 -2.71
CA LYS A 57 13.03 3.75 -1.88
C LYS A 57 11.68 3.85 -2.57
N THR A 58 10.79 2.92 -2.22
CA THR A 58 9.43 2.85 -2.77
C THR A 58 8.40 3.45 -1.81
N SER A 59 7.31 3.95 -2.38
CA SER A 59 6.18 4.52 -1.64
C SER A 59 5.25 3.48 -1.04
N GLY A 60 4.27 3.96 -0.26
CA GLY A 60 3.22 3.13 0.32
C GLY A 60 2.44 2.36 -0.75
N ALA A 61 2.11 3.01 -1.86
CA ALA A 61 1.39 2.40 -2.96
C ALA A 61 2.09 1.17 -3.55
N VAL A 62 3.38 1.30 -3.88
CA VAL A 62 4.17 0.20 -4.45
C VAL A 62 4.33 -0.94 -3.44
N ARG A 63 4.64 -0.60 -2.18
CA ARG A 63 4.80 -1.60 -1.12
C ARG A 63 3.48 -2.33 -0.83
N ALA A 64 2.36 -1.63 -0.82
CA ALA A 64 1.03 -2.21 -0.63
C ALA A 64 0.65 -3.14 -1.77
N PHE A 65 0.85 -2.71 -3.03
CA PHE A 65 0.60 -3.54 -4.20
C PHE A 65 1.38 -4.86 -4.13
N ASN A 66 2.67 -4.80 -3.82
CA ASN A 66 3.51 -5.99 -3.69
C ASN A 66 3.03 -6.92 -2.57
N LYS A 67 2.66 -6.36 -1.39
CA LYS A 67 2.16 -7.16 -0.28
C LYS A 67 0.79 -7.79 -0.60
N ILE A 68 -0.10 -7.09 -1.29
CA ILE A 68 -1.38 -7.64 -1.75
C ILE A 68 -1.15 -8.81 -2.71
N LYS A 69 -0.26 -8.63 -3.69
CA LYS A 69 0.10 -9.67 -4.65
C LYS A 69 0.66 -10.91 -3.94
N GLU A 70 1.56 -10.73 -2.98
CA GLU A 70 2.11 -11.81 -2.15
C GLU A 70 1.00 -12.56 -1.39
N VAL A 71 0.06 -11.84 -0.76
CA VAL A 71 -1.05 -12.47 -0.04
C VAL A 71 -1.97 -13.23 -0.97
N GLN A 72 -2.28 -12.71 -2.16
CA GLN A 72 -3.06 -13.43 -3.18
C GLN A 72 -2.36 -14.72 -3.60
N GLN A 73 -1.05 -14.67 -3.87
CA GLN A 73 -0.26 -15.85 -4.23
C GLN A 73 -0.24 -16.91 -3.13
N ASN A 74 -0.23 -16.48 -1.86
CA ASN A 74 -0.26 -17.37 -0.71
C ASN A 74 -1.66 -17.93 -0.38
N ASN A 75 -2.72 -17.45 -1.06
CA ASN A 75 -4.10 -17.90 -0.86
C ASN A 75 -4.78 -18.18 -2.21
N PRO A 76 -4.27 -19.15 -3.00
CA PRO A 76 -4.72 -19.39 -4.38
C PRO A 76 -6.20 -19.84 -4.48
N ASP A 77 -6.74 -20.45 -3.42
CA ASP A 77 -8.12 -20.92 -3.37
C ASP A 77 -9.12 -19.82 -2.97
N SER A 78 -8.63 -18.64 -2.57
CA SER A 78 -9.51 -17.55 -2.14
C SER A 78 -10.20 -16.90 -3.34
N THR A 79 -11.52 -16.80 -3.27
CA THR A 79 -12.34 -16.06 -4.25
C THR A 79 -12.52 -14.58 -3.86
N THR A 80 -11.85 -14.13 -2.79
CA THR A 80 -11.97 -12.77 -2.28
C THR A 80 -11.41 -11.78 -3.30
N GLU A 81 -12.26 -10.88 -3.79
CA GLU A 81 -11.83 -9.78 -4.65
C GLU A 81 -11.08 -8.74 -3.79
N ILE A 82 -9.94 -8.23 -4.28
CA ILE A 82 -9.23 -7.13 -3.63
C ILE A 82 -8.98 -6.00 -4.63
N THR A 83 -9.31 -4.78 -4.21
CA THR A 83 -9.08 -3.56 -4.99
C THR A 83 -8.18 -2.62 -4.21
N LEU A 84 -7.09 -2.17 -4.84
CA LEU A 84 -6.25 -1.06 -4.36
C LEU A 84 -6.54 0.17 -5.22
N THR A 85 -7.10 1.21 -4.60
CA THR A 85 -7.36 2.50 -5.24
C THR A 85 -6.30 3.50 -4.78
N LEU A 86 -5.56 4.05 -5.74
CA LEU A 86 -4.51 5.03 -5.51
C LEU A 86 -4.98 6.39 -6.03
N ASN A 87 -5.06 7.38 -5.14
CA ASN A 87 -5.38 8.75 -5.53
C ASN A 87 -4.10 9.56 -5.76
N ASP A 88 -3.68 9.62 -7.02
CA ASP A 88 -2.53 10.39 -7.50
C ASP A 88 -2.94 11.75 -8.12
N LEU A 89 -4.15 12.23 -7.81
CA LEU A 89 -4.59 13.54 -8.29
C LEU A 89 -3.79 14.63 -7.59
N ASP A 90 -3.05 15.43 -8.37
CA ASP A 90 -2.46 16.70 -7.92
C ASP A 90 -3.60 17.64 -7.48
N LYS A 91 -3.71 17.90 -6.17
CA LYS A 91 -4.46 19.04 -5.63
C LYS A 91 -3.49 20.12 -5.13
#